data_AF-A0A9N9ERT2-F1
#
_entry.id   AF-A0A9N9ERT2-F1
#
_cell.length_a   1.000
_cell.length_b   1.000
_cell.length_c   1.000
_cell.angle_alpha   90.00
_cell.angle_beta   90.00
_cell.angle_gamma   90.00
#
_symmetry.space_group_name_H-M   'P 1'
#
loop_
_entity.id
_entity.type
_entity.pdbx_description
1 polymer ?
#
loop_
_entity_poly.entity_id
_entity_poly.type
_entity_poly.pdbx_seq_one_letter_code
_entity_poly.pdbx_strand_id
1 'polypeptide(L)'
;RYLNMGDYEEAFLKALASSDLTIILRLCHKVSPKNVFFPSRPLLSQPVILSLIHQLTIDLSKYTDLKFAWIEEALLHVNPKDTTISSHCPRILAIAKQRLVDRYTQMQMSSEENQNHNLKQITVLIHVLNSILRE
;
A
#
# COMPACT_ATOMS: atom_id res chain seq x y z
N ARG A 1 6.34 -24.54 -1.47
CA ARG A 1 6.48 -24.22 -2.91
C ARG A 1 6.95 -22.78 -2.98
N TYR A 2 8.19 -22.55 -3.41
CA TYR A 2 8.77 -21.21 -3.52
C TYR A 2 8.22 -20.58 -4.80
N LEU A 3 7.40 -19.55 -4.66
CA LEU A 3 6.93 -18.74 -5.79
C LEU A 3 8.13 -17.94 -6.30
N ASN A 4 8.43 -18.05 -7.59
CA ASN A 4 9.53 -17.31 -8.20
C ASN A 4 9.12 -15.83 -8.39
N MET A 5 10.10 -14.94 -8.64
CA MET A 5 9.89 -13.50 -8.83
C MET A 5 8.77 -13.18 -9.85
N GLY A 6 8.67 -13.95 -10.94
CA GLY A 6 7.61 -13.79 -11.94
C GLY A 6 6.21 -14.22 -11.48
N ASP A 7 6.10 -15.15 -10.52
CA ASP A 7 4.80 -15.61 -10.02
C ASP A 7 4.09 -14.52 -9.22
N TYR A 8 4.84 -13.72 -8.44
CA TYR A 8 4.25 -12.65 -7.64
C TYR A 8 3.79 -11.48 -8.50
N GLU A 9 4.64 -10.99 -9.40
CA GLU A 9 4.28 -9.88 -10.29
C GLU A 9 3.03 -10.23 -11.12
N GLU A 10 3.00 -11.40 -11.74
CA GLU A 10 1.85 -11.82 -12.54
C GLU A 10 0.57 -11.99 -11.69
N ALA A 11 0.68 -12.54 -10.48
CA ALA A 11 -0.45 -12.68 -9.57
C ALA A 11 -1.01 -11.31 -9.15
N PHE A 12 -0.15 -10.35 -8.79
CA PHE A 12 -0.58 -9.01 -8.42
C PHE A 12 -1.15 -8.25 -9.61
N LEU A 13 -0.56 -8.36 -10.81
CA LEU A 13 -1.09 -7.78 -12.04
C LEU A 13 -2.50 -8.29 -12.34
N LYS A 14 -2.72 -9.61 -12.30
CA LYS A 14 -4.05 -10.20 -12.52
C LYS A 14 -5.07 -9.73 -11.48
N ALA A 15 -4.67 -9.65 -10.21
CA ALA A 15 -5.54 -9.17 -9.15
C ALA A 15 -5.88 -7.68 -9.31
N LEU A 16 -4.90 -6.83 -9.63
CA LEU A 16 -5.11 -5.41 -9.89
C LEU A 16 -5.97 -5.17 -11.14
N ALA A 17 -5.77 -5.96 -12.20
CA ALA A 17 -6.59 -5.90 -13.42
C ALA A 17 -8.07 -6.25 -13.17
N SER A 18 -8.34 -7.14 -12.20
CA SER A 18 -9.72 -7.47 -11.81
C SER A 18 -10.45 -6.33 -11.08
N SER A 19 -9.71 -5.34 -10.56
CA SER A 19 -10.22 -4.25 -9.71
C SER A 19 -11.00 -4.71 -8.46
N ASP A 20 -10.98 -6.01 -8.15
CA ASP A 20 -11.63 -6.59 -6.98
C ASP A 20 -10.67 -6.57 -5.78
N LEU A 21 -10.96 -5.68 -4.82
CA LEU A 21 -10.19 -5.57 -3.58
C LEU A 21 -10.16 -6.89 -2.79
N THR A 22 -11.18 -7.74 -2.92
CA THR A 22 -11.24 -9.05 -2.26
C THR A 22 -10.13 -9.96 -2.75
N ILE A 23 -9.86 -9.99 -4.05
CA ILE A 23 -8.82 -10.83 -4.65
C ILE A 23 -7.44 -10.37 -4.19
N ILE A 24 -7.22 -9.06 -4.18
CA ILE A 24 -5.97 -8.44 -3.71
C ILE A 24 -5.75 -8.75 -2.24
N LEU A 25 -6.77 -8.55 -1.40
CA LEU A 25 -6.67 -8.89 0.02
C LEU A 25 -6.40 -10.38 0.24
N ARG A 26 -6.99 -11.28 -0.55
CA ARG A 26 -6.70 -12.73 -0.47
C ARG A 26 -5.24 -13.05 -0.80
N LEU A 27 -4.63 -12.36 -1.76
CA LEU A 27 -3.18 -12.49 -2.04
C LEU A 27 -2.36 -11.93 -0.87
N CYS A 28 -2.70 -10.73 -0.40
CA CYS A 28 -2.05 -10.08 0.74
C CYS A 28 -2.12 -10.92 2.03
N HIS A 29 -3.16 -11.74 2.24
CA HIS A 29 -3.26 -12.66 3.38
C HIS A 29 -2.38 -13.91 3.21
N LYS A 30 -2.16 -14.37 1.97
CA LYS A 30 -1.39 -15.58 1.68
C LYS A 30 0.11 -15.33 1.65
N VAL A 31 0.52 -14.08 1.46
CA VAL A 31 1.90 -13.68 1.23
C VAL A 31 2.27 -12.58 2.22
N SER A 32 3.46 -12.65 2.80
CA SER A 32 3.97 -11.54 3.64
C SER A 32 4.51 -10.42 2.76
N PRO A 33 4.22 -9.13 3.06
CA PRO A 33 4.78 -8.02 2.29
C PRO A 33 6.31 -8.04 2.27
N LYS A 34 6.96 -8.43 3.38
CA LYS A 34 8.42 -8.58 3.46
C LYS A 34 9.01 -9.60 2.48
N ASN A 35 8.25 -10.62 2.10
CA ASN A 35 8.68 -11.61 1.12
C ASN A 35 8.60 -11.07 -0.31
N VAL A 36 7.70 -10.10 -0.55
CA VAL A 36 7.48 -9.48 -1.86
C VAL A 36 8.40 -8.28 -2.07
N PHE A 37 8.64 -7.51 -1.01
CA PHE A 37 9.50 -6.34 -0.98
C PHE A 37 10.92 -6.68 -0.45
N PHE A 38 11.43 -7.87 -0.78
CA PHE A 38 12.71 -8.37 -0.24
C PHE A 38 13.87 -7.37 -0.49
N PRO A 39 14.74 -7.09 0.50
CA PRO A 39 15.59 -5.89 0.55
C PRO A 39 16.68 -5.78 -0.53
N SER A 40 16.86 -6.80 -1.37
CA SER A 40 17.82 -6.75 -2.48
C SER A 40 17.20 -6.34 -3.81
N ARG A 41 15.95 -6.74 -4.11
CA ARG A 41 15.13 -6.25 -5.24
C ARG A 41 13.66 -6.52 -4.94
N PRO A 42 12.77 -5.50 -4.98
CA PRO A 42 11.34 -5.74 -4.92
C PRO A 42 10.92 -6.65 -6.09
N LEU A 43 10.05 -7.62 -5.81
CA LEU A 43 9.53 -8.55 -6.82
C LEU A 43 8.39 -7.93 -7.65
N LEU A 44 8.01 -6.68 -7.36
CA LEU A 44 6.96 -5.94 -8.05
C LEU A 44 7.56 -4.73 -8.75
N SER A 45 7.10 -4.46 -9.98
CA SER A 45 7.45 -3.24 -10.70
C SER A 45 6.80 -1.98 -10.11
N GLN A 46 7.39 -0.81 -10.36
CA GLN A 46 6.89 0.48 -9.87
C GLN A 46 5.40 0.75 -10.18
N PRO A 47 4.88 0.43 -11.39
CA PRO A 47 3.45 0.58 -11.68
C PRO A 47 2.58 -0.31 -10.81
N VAL A 48 3.01 -1.55 -10.54
CA VAL A 48 2.29 -2.51 -9.70
C VAL A 48 2.28 -2.02 -8.25
N ILE A 49 3.42 -1.56 -7.73
CA ILE A 49 3.53 -0.99 -6.37
C ILE A 49 2.59 0.21 -6.22
N LEU A 50 2.63 1.17 -7.16
CA LEU A 50 1.79 2.36 -7.11
C LEU A 50 0.30 2.02 -7.19
N SER A 51 -0.06 1.07 -8.05
CA SER A 51 -1.44 0.58 -8.19
C SER A 51 -1.91 -0.14 -6.94
N LEU A 52 -1.04 -0.90 -6.28
CA LEU A 52 -1.33 -1.57 -5.02
C LEU A 52 -1.60 -0.56 -3.90
N ILE A 53 -0.77 0.48 -3.76
CA ILE A 53 -1.02 1.58 -2.81
C ILE A 53 -2.37 2.24 -3.10
N HIS A 54 -2.65 2.55 -4.37
CA HIS A 54 -3.92 3.15 -4.75
C HIS A 54 -5.10 2.27 -4.35
N GLN A 55 -5.05 0.98 -4.67
CA GLN A 55 -6.15 0.05 -4.45
C GLN A 55 -6.38 -0.27 -2.97
N LEU A 56 -5.30 -0.42 -2.18
CA LEU A 56 -5.41 -0.68 -0.74
C LEU A 56 -5.93 0.53 0.04
N THR A 57 -5.75 1.75 -0.49
CA THR A 57 -6.27 2.97 0.14
C THR A 57 -7.71 3.30 -0.25
N ILE A 58 -8.30 2.68 -1.28
CA ILE A 58 -9.69 2.95 -1.72
C ILE A 58 -10.68 2.73 -0.57
N ASP A 59 -10.53 1.62 0.13
CA ASP A 59 -11.36 1.28 1.28
C ASP A 59 -10.45 0.91 2.43
N LEU A 60 -10.44 1.73 3.48
CA LEU A 60 -9.68 1.45 4.70
C LEU A 60 -10.59 1.01 5.85
N SER A 61 -11.88 0.73 5.62
CA SER A 61 -12.85 0.39 6.68
C SER A 61 -12.56 -0.95 7.37
N LYS A 62 -12.03 -1.93 6.63
CA LYS A 62 -11.74 -3.30 7.10
C LYS A 62 -10.32 -3.73 6.78
N TYR A 63 -9.80 -4.69 7.55
CA TYR A 63 -8.46 -5.28 7.39
C TYR A 63 -7.34 -4.24 7.44
N THR A 64 -7.47 -3.25 8.33
CA THR A 64 -6.56 -2.10 8.43
C THR A 64 -5.12 -2.50 8.69
N ASP A 65 -4.88 -3.41 9.64
CA ASP A 65 -3.52 -3.82 10.00
C ASP A 65 -2.79 -4.45 8.80
N LEU A 66 -3.49 -5.30 8.04
CA LEU A 66 -2.94 -5.90 6.82
C LEU A 66 -2.67 -4.84 5.76
N LYS A 67 -3.66 -3.96 5.49
CA LYS A 67 -3.53 -2.90 4.48
C LYS A 67 -2.39 -1.96 4.83
N PHE A 68 -2.28 -1.54 6.08
CA PHE A 68 -1.22 -0.65 6.54
C PHE A 68 0.16 -1.29 6.43
N ALA A 69 0.33 -2.56 6.81
CA ALA A 69 1.59 -3.26 6.64
C ALA A 69 2.02 -3.35 5.16
N TRP A 70 1.07 -3.59 4.25
CA TRP A 70 1.35 -3.60 2.81
C TRP A 70 1.63 -2.22 2.23
N ILE A 71 0.89 -1.19 2.66
CA ILE A 71 1.10 0.20 2.24
C ILE A 71 2.47 0.69 2.74
N GLU A 72 2.84 0.38 3.98
CA GLU A 72 4.14 0.75 4.57
C GLU A 72 5.29 0.23 3.71
N GLU A 73 5.35 -1.08 3.47
CA GLU A 73 6.40 -1.69 2.67
C GLU A 73 6.39 -1.20 1.21
N ALA A 74 5.21 -0.99 0.63
CA ALA A 74 5.08 -0.44 -0.71
C ALA A 74 5.59 1.00 -0.82
N LEU A 75 5.36 1.84 0.21
CA LEU A 75 5.86 3.21 0.25
C LEU A 75 7.38 3.28 0.42
N LEU A 76 8.00 2.31 1.11
CA LEU A 76 9.46 2.24 1.22
C LEU A 76 10.14 1.90 -0.12
N HIS A 77 9.40 1.26 -1.04
CA HIS A 77 9.92 0.80 -2.34
C HIS A 77 9.38 1.61 -3.53
N VAL A 78 8.44 2.53 -3.32
CA VAL A 78 7.97 3.39 -4.40
C VAL A 78 9.03 4.44 -4.72
N ASN A 79 9.41 4.55 -5.99
CA ASN A 79 10.32 5.55 -6.51
C ASN A 79 9.52 6.55 -7.38
N PRO A 80 9.19 7.75 -6.87
CA PRO A 80 8.46 8.76 -7.63
C PRO A 80 9.18 9.27 -8.88
N LYS A 81 10.51 9.11 -8.93
CA LYS A 81 11.37 9.55 -10.04
C LYS A 81 11.47 8.50 -11.17
N ASP A 82 10.85 7.34 -10.98
CA ASP A 82 10.83 6.29 -12.00
C ASP A 82 10.05 6.73 -13.24
N THR A 83 10.64 6.52 -14.42
CA THR A 83 10.11 7.00 -15.70
C THR A 83 8.75 6.40 -16.07
N THR A 84 8.39 5.25 -15.51
CA THR A 84 7.12 4.56 -15.82
C THR A 84 5.94 5.11 -15.05
N ILE A 85 6.18 5.71 -13.87
CA ILE A 85 5.12 6.20 -12.98
C ILE A 85 5.20 7.69 -12.66
N SER A 86 6.29 8.39 -12.99
CA SER A 86 6.54 9.78 -12.60
C SER A 86 5.41 10.75 -12.99
N SER A 87 4.71 10.51 -14.11
CA SER A 87 3.60 11.32 -14.58
C SER A 87 2.35 11.24 -13.68
N HIS A 88 2.08 10.09 -13.06
CA HIS A 88 0.86 9.84 -12.29
C HIS A 88 1.10 9.65 -10.79
N CYS A 89 2.33 9.34 -10.41
CA CYS A 89 2.73 9.04 -9.04
C CYS A 89 2.36 10.16 -8.05
N PRO A 90 2.68 11.45 -8.29
CA PRO A 90 2.34 12.52 -7.35
C PRO A 90 0.84 12.62 -7.08
N ARG A 91 0.02 12.50 -8.14
CA ARG A 91 -1.44 12.54 -8.03
C ARG A 91 -1.98 11.35 -7.24
N ILE A 92 -1.49 10.14 -7.53
CA ILE A 92 -1.95 8.92 -6.87
C ILE A 92 -1.55 8.93 -5.39
N LEU A 93 -0.33 9.33 -5.05
CA LEU A 93 0.13 9.44 -3.68
C LEU A 93 -0.61 10.54 -2.90
N ALA A 94 -0.97 11.65 -3.55
CA ALA A 94 -1.80 12.69 -2.94
C ALA A 94 -3.21 12.17 -2.59
N ILE A 95 -3.82 11.40 -3.50
CA ILE A 95 -5.12 10.75 -3.26
C ILE A 95 -5.00 9.74 -2.11
N ALA A 96 -3.97 8.89 -2.12
CA ALA A 96 -3.70 7.92 -1.05
C ALA A 96 -3.56 8.61 0.31
N LYS A 97 -2.82 9.73 0.35
CA LYS A 97 -2.66 10.55 1.56
C LYS A 97 -3.99 11.08 2.07
N GLN A 98 -4.83 11.65 1.19
CA GLN A 98 -6.13 12.18 1.59
C GLN A 98 -6.99 11.09 2.23
N ARG A 99 -7.07 9.91 1.61
CA ARG A 99 -7.83 8.78 2.15
C ARG A 99 -7.31 8.30 3.51
N LEU A 100 -6.00 8.30 3.73
CA LEU A 100 -5.40 7.97 5.03
C LEU A 100 -5.74 9.03 6.09
N VAL A 101 -5.70 10.32 5.74
CA VAL A 101 -6.09 11.41 6.65
C VAL A 101 -7.57 11.34 7.03
N ASP A 102 -8.45 11.08 6.06
CA ASP A 102 -9.88 10.90 6.29
C ASP A 102 -10.12 9.74 7.25
N ARG A 103 -9.43 8.61 7.04
CA ARG A 103 -9.52 7.43 7.91
C ARG A 103 -8.97 7.69 9.31
N TYR A 104 -7.86 8.41 9.44
CA TYR A 104 -7.30 8.79 10.74
C TYR A 104 -8.31 9.60 11.54
N THR A 105 -8.94 10.59 10.90
CA THR A 105 -9.98 11.42 11.52
C THR A 105 -11.17 10.59 11.97
N GLN A 106 -11.63 9.64 11.14
CA GLN A 106 -12.72 8.73 11.51
C GLN A 106 -12.35 7.84 12.72
N MET A 107 -11.12 7.30 12.75
CA MET A 107 -10.64 6.47 13.86
C MET A 107 -10.54 7.27 15.16
N GLN A 108 -10.05 8.51 15.11
CA GLN A 108 -9.95 9.36 16.30
C GLN A 108 -11.29 9.62 16.98
N MET A 109 -12.38 9.65 16.23
CA MET A 109 -13.72 9.86 16.78
C MET A 109 -14.32 8.61 17.43
N SER A 110 -13.73 7.43 17.24
CA SER A 110 -14.15 6.17 17.85
C SER A 110 -13.24 5.79 19.03
N SER A 111 -13.79 5.81 20.26
CA SER A 111 -13.06 5.69 21.53
C SER A 111 -12.56 4.29 21.91
N GLU A 112 -12.04 3.49 20.97
CA GLU A 112 -11.59 2.12 21.25
C GLU A 112 -10.07 2.01 21.44
N GLU A 113 -9.60 1.43 22.56
CA GLU A 113 -8.17 1.27 22.89
C GLU A 113 -7.36 0.53 21.81
N ASN A 114 -7.99 -0.41 21.08
CA ASN A 114 -7.34 -1.18 20.02
C ASN A 114 -7.00 -0.33 18.78
N GLN A 115 -7.56 0.89 18.67
CA GLN A 115 -7.24 1.82 17.59
C GLN A 115 -5.95 2.59 17.83
N ASN A 116 -5.40 2.63 19.05
CA ASN A 116 -4.17 3.38 19.33
C ASN A 116 -2.97 2.89 18.51
N HIS A 117 -2.87 1.58 18.23
CA HIS A 117 -1.82 1.05 17.36
C HIS A 117 -2.05 1.46 15.90
N ASN A 118 -3.27 1.27 15.40
CA ASN A 118 -3.67 1.65 14.04
C ASN A 118 -3.52 3.17 13.79
N LEU A 119 -3.82 4.02 14.78
CA LEU A 119 -3.64 5.47 14.75
C LEU A 119 -2.16 5.88 14.66
N LYS A 120 -1.28 5.19 15.38
CA LYS A 120 0.17 5.38 15.26
C LYS A 120 0.65 4.97 13.88
N GLN A 121 0.24 3.79 13.40
CA GLN A 121 0.66 3.27 12.11
C GLN A 121 0.20 4.18 10.96
N ILE A 122 -1.06 4.59 10.93
CA ILE A 122 -1.56 5.47 9.87
C ILE A 122 -0.89 6.85 9.88
N THR A 123 -0.51 7.36 11.07
CA THR A 123 0.27 8.60 11.20
C THR A 123 1.64 8.47 10.56
N VAL A 124 2.32 7.33 10.76
CA VAL A 124 3.61 7.04 10.10
C VAL A 124 3.42 6.99 8.58
N LEU A 125 2.40 6.30 8.07
CA LEU A 125 2.12 6.25 6.64
C LEU A 125 1.90 7.65 6.02
N ILE A 126 1.13 8.50 6.70
CA ILE A 126 0.89 9.89 6.27
C ILE A 126 2.21 10.69 6.27
N HIS A 127 3.07 10.48 7.26
CA HIS A 127 4.37 11.17 7.33
C HIS A 127 5.29 10.75 6.20
N VAL A 128 5.41 9.43 5.95
CA VAL A 128 6.19 8.87 4.84
C VAL A 128 5.70 9.40 3.50
N LEU A 129 4.39 9.39 3.25
CA LEU A 129 3.79 9.97 2.05
C LEU A 129 4.11 11.46 1.87
N ASN A 130 4.07 12.24 2.95
CA ASN A 130 4.43 13.65 2.89
C ASN A 130 5.93 13.86 2.61
N SER A 131 6.80 12.97 3.09
CA SER A 131 8.22 13.00 2.75
C SER A 131 8.41 12.75 1.25
N ILE A 132 7.82 11.66 0.73
CA ILE A 132 7.92 11.26 -0.67
C ILE A 132 7.36 12.33 -1.62
N LEU A 133 6.26 13.01 -1.24
CA LEU A 133 5.65 14.09 -2.04
C LEU A 133 6.43 15.42 -2.00
N ARG A 134 7.40 15.57 -1.09
CA ARG A 134 8.24 16.78 -0.97
C ARG A 134 9.59 16.66 -1.67
N GLU A 135 10.02 15.46 -2.04
CA GLU A 135 11.26 15.15 -2.76
C GLU A 135 11.18 15.37 -4.28
#